data_AF-A0A1C6RWE5-F1
#
_entry.id   AF-A0A1C6RWE5-F1
#
_cell.length_a   1.000
_cell.length_b   1.000
_cell.length_c   1.000
_cell.angle_alpha   90.00
_cell.angle_beta   90.00
_cell.angle_gamma   90.00
#
_symmetry.space_group_name_H-M   'P 1'
#
loop_
_entity.id
_entity.type
_entity.pdbx_description
1 polymer ?
#
loop_
_entity_poly.entity_id
_entity_poly.type
_entity_poly.pdbx_seq_one_letter_code
_entity_poly.pdbx_strand_id
1 'polypeptide(L)'
;MISRDEALARARDWAAAGRPGGTPDVELYEFDLGWVASRTEPQPTDPTRPPASTGSPTLVVDRRTGEVSQWPSLSAPDIAARYAAHRAAEGRFPDDVRQVLEQAGWYPGRDVRAAVDHWLSRFAAELDGLDCPPTARAALDEFGGLRLPQFGLYDDSTGGVNLGGGFTSHLHPTQGGVTTEAARVFAEEHDNPVFPIGNNEDGPAEIVVDADGRVFMLHWADDFYLGPDIDTALVNLVRGGRLPEADDLEW
;
A
#
# COMPACT_ATOMS: atom_id res chain seq x y z
N MET A 1 16.08 -26.15 0.36
CA MET A 1 16.86 -24.91 0.23
C MET A 1 17.77 -25.06 -0.96
N ILE A 2 17.94 -23.99 -1.73
CA ILE A 2 18.81 -23.98 -2.92
C ILE A 2 20.22 -23.52 -2.52
N SER A 3 21.22 -23.92 -3.30
CA SER A 3 22.60 -23.46 -3.15
C SER A 3 22.82 -22.09 -3.79
N ARG A 4 23.93 -21.43 -3.42
CA ARG A 4 24.37 -20.17 -4.03
C ARG A 4 24.62 -20.31 -5.54
N ASP A 5 25.17 -21.44 -5.97
CA ASP A 5 25.44 -21.69 -7.40
C ASP A 5 24.14 -21.86 -8.20
N GLU A 6 23.13 -22.55 -7.63
CA GLU A 6 21.79 -22.62 -8.22
C GLU A 6 21.10 -21.25 -8.26
N ALA A 7 21.26 -20.43 -7.23
CA ALA A 7 20.73 -19.07 -7.21
C ALA A 7 21.38 -18.19 -8.30
N LEU A 8 22.70 -18.29 -8.47
CA LEU A 8 23.43 -17.58 -9.52
C LEU A 8 23.00 -18.01 -10.92
N ALA A 9 22.81 -19.30 -11.14
CA ALA A 9 22.31 -19.83 -12.41
C ALA A 9 20.95 -19.22 -12.75
N ARG A 10 19.99 -19.26 -11.82
CA ARG A 10 18.66 -18.67 -12.02
C ARG A 10 18.69 -17.16 -12.27
N ALA A 11 19.53 -16.43 -11.54
CA ALA A 11 19.68 -14.99 -11.74
C ALA A 11 20.26 -14.65 -13.12
N ARG A 12 21.23 -15.44 -13.61
CA ARG A 12 21.78 -15.30 -14.97
C ARG A 12 20.77 -15.64 -16.05
N ASP A 13 20.01 -16.71 -15.87
CA ASP A 13 18.96 -17.12 -16.81
C ASP A 13 17.89 -16.02 -16.93
N TRP A 14 17.46 -15.45 -15.80
CA TRP A 14 16.54 -14.31 -15.79
C TRP A 14 17.16 -13.09 -16.50
N ALA A 15 18.40 -12.74 -16.19
CA ALA A 15 19.05 -11.56 -16.75
C ALA A 15 19.33 -11.69 -18.26
N ALA A 16 19.44 -12.92 -18.78
CA ALA A 16 19.55 -13.21 -20.20
C ALA A 16 18.18 -13.23 -20.92
N ALA A 17 17.08 -13.45 -20.20
CA ALA A 17 15.74 -13.49 -20.77
C ALA A 17 15.36 -12.13 -21.40
N GLY A 18 15.09 -12.14 -22.70
CA GLY A 18 14.58 -10.96 -23.42
C GLY A 18 15.62 -10.00 -24.00
N ARG A 19 16.93 -10.32 -23.98
CA ARG A 19 17.96 -9.51 -24.69
C ARG A 19 18.91 -10.37 -25.54
N PRO A 20 19.09 -10.06 -26.84
CA PRO A 20 20.17 -10.66 -27.62
C PRO A 20 21.53 -10.15 -27.13
N GLY A 21 22.41 -11.04 -26.66
CA GLY A 21 23.73 -10.70 -26.13
C GLY A 21 24.40 -11.86 -25.37
N GLY A 22 25.61 -11.62 -24.86
CA GLY A 22 26.32 -12.57 -23.98
C GLY A 22 25.70 -12.66 -22.59
N THR A 23 26.11 -13.68 -21.81
CA THR A 23 25.65 -13.89 -20.43
C THR A 23 25.97 -12.65 -19.59
N PRO A 24 24.97 -11.98 -18.99
CA PRO A 24 25.21 -10.80 -18.18
C PRO A 24 25.99 -11.17 -16.91
N ASP A 25 26.93 -10.30 -16.53
CA ASP A 25 27.54 -10.37 -15.21
C ASP A 25 26.51 -9.98 -14.15
N VAL A 26 26.40 -10.84 -13.14
CA VAL A 26 25.44 -10.72 -12.04
C VAL A 26 26.23 -10.80 -10.74
N GLU A 27 26.09 -9.78 -9.92
CA GLU A 27 26.56 -9.77 -8.55
C GLU A 27 25.47 -10.31 -7.63
N LEU A 28 25.86 -11.12 -6.65
CA LEU A 28 24.95 -11.65 -5.62
C LEU A 28 25.34 -11.13 -4.25
N TYR A 29 24.36 -10.54 -3.58
CA TYR A 29 24.40 -10.22 -2.15
C TYR A 29 23.54 -11.23 -1.39
N GLU A 30 24.13 -11.93 -0.42
CA GLU A 30 23.46 -12.97 0.36
C GLU A 30 22.85 -12.41 1.65
N PHE A 31 21.65 -12.90 2.00
CA PHE A 31 20.97 -12.58 3.25
C PHE A 31 20.18 -13.80 3.77
N ASP A 32 19.50 -13.66 4.91
CA ASP A 32 18.89 -14.81 5.60
C ASP A 32 17.85 -15.56 4.76
N LEU A 33 17.05 -14.84 3.96
CA LEU A 33 15.96 -15.42 3.18
C LEU A 33 16.34 -15.73 1.73
N GLY A 34 17.54 -15.39 1.26
CA GLY A 34 17.86 -15.50 -0.16
C GLY A 34 19.11 -14.77 -0.63
N TRP A 35 19.11 -14.45 -1.92
CA TRP A 35 20.12 -13.62 -2.55
C TRP A 35 19.46 -12.49 -3.32
N VAL A 36 20.00 -11.29 -3.15
CA VAL A 36 19.72 -10.15 -4.02
C VAL A 36 20.69 -10.21 -5.18
N ALA A 37 20.18 -10.17 -6.40
CA ALA A 37 20.97 -10.21 -7.62
C ALA A 37 20.83 -8.90 -8.39
N SER A 38 21.96 -8.28 -8.71
CA SER A 38 22.02 -7.08 -9.55
C SER A 38 22.89 -7.32 -10.77
N ARG A 39 22.48 -6.77 -11.91
CA ARG A 39 23.32 -6.77 -13.11
C ARG A 39 24.48 -5.80 -12.92
N THR A 40 25.68 -6.26 -13.20
CA THR A 40 26.86 -5.39 -13.25
C THR A 40 27.01 -4.92 -14.69
N GLU A 41 26.88 -3.61 -14.92
CA GLU A 41 27.27 -3.04 -16.22
C GLU A 41 28.80 -2.96 -16.30
N PRO A 42 29.43 -3.36 -17.43
CA PRO A 42 30.85 -3.17 -17.60
C PRO A 42 31.19 -1.69 -17.52
N GLN A 43 32.22 -1.36 -16.74
CA GLN A 43 32.62 0.03 -16.53
C GLN A 43 32.95 0.68 -17.88
N PRO A 44 32.36 1.86 -18.20
CA PRO A 44 32.65 2.54 -19.44
C PRO A 44 34.15 2.82 -19.57
N THR A 45 34.71 2.57 -20.76
CA THR A 45 36.10 2.92 -21.07
C THR A 45 36.37 4.43 -21.00
N ASP A 46 35.33 5.24 -21.20
CA ASP A 46 35.35 6.69 -21.01
C ASP A 46 34.44 7.08 -19.82
N PRO A 47 35.00 7.53 -18.68
CA PRO A 47 34.23 7.87 -17.49
C PRO A 47 33.39 9.15 -17.64
N THR A 48 33.59 9.92 -18.70
CA THR A 48 32.78 11.11 -19.02
C THR A 48 31.55 10.77 -19.86
N ARG A 49 31.48 9.55 -20.41
CA ARG A 49 30.33 9.06 -21.15
C ARG A 49 29.20 8.71 -20.17
N PRO A 50 27.99 9.26 -20.35
CA PRO A 50 26.86 8.86 -19.54
C PRO A 50 26.55 7.35 -19.73
N PRO A 51 26.00 6.69 -18.70
CA PRO A 51 25.61 5.28 -18.79
C PRO A 51 24.69 5.02 -19.98
N ALA A 52 24.86 3.86 -20.63
CA ALA A 52 23.99 3.46 -21.74
C ALA A 52 22.56 3.10 -21.27
N SER A 53 22.40 2.76 -19.99
CA SER A 53 21.11 2.56 -19.34
C SER A 53 21.12 3.07 -17.90
N THR A 54 19.95 3.43 -17.37
CA THR A 54 19.78 3.80 -15.96
C THR A 54 18.69 2.93 -15.34
N GLY A 55 18.87 2.54 -14.07
CA GLY A 55 17.89 1.71 -13.34
C GLY A 55 17.79 0.28 -13.87
N SER A 56 18.82 -0.55 -13.61
CA SER A 56 18.68 -1.99 -13.82
C SER A 56 17.81 -2.59 -12.71
N PRO A 57 16.79 -3.40 -13.04
CA PRO A 57 15.97 -4.06 -12.02
C PRO A 57 16.83 -5.00 -11.19
N THR A 58 16.57 -5.02 -9.89
CA THR A 58 17.20 -5.94 -8.95
C THR A 58 16.29 -7.16 -8.78
N LEU A 59 16.86 -8.33 -8.53
CA LEU A 59 16.10 -9.57 -8.31
C LEU A 59 16.32 -10.08 -6.91
N VAL A 60 15.35 -10.82 -6.38
CA VAL A 60 15.55 -11.68 -5.22
C VAL A 60 15.32 -13.12 -5.63
N VAL A 61 16.26 -13.99 -5.28
CA VAL A 61 16.11 -15.45 -5.35
C VAL A 61 15.85 -15.98 -3.95
N ASP A 62 14.67 -16.54 -3.73
CA ASP A 62 14.25 -17.12 -2.44
C ASP A 62 15.09 -18.37 -2.11
N ARG A 63 15.66 -18.45 -0.91
CA ARG A 63 16.51 -19.57 -0.49
C ARG A 63 15.74 -20.88 -0.32
N ARG A 64 14.49 -20.82 0.10
CA ARG A 64 13.66 -22.00 0.38
C ARG A 64 13.04 -22.56 -0.89
N THR A 65 12.41 -21.71 -1.69
CA THR A 65 11.61 -22.11 -2.86
C THR A 65 12.41 -22.04 -4.16
N GLY A 66 13.41 -21.15 -4.23
CA GLY A 66 14.13 -20.87 -5.46
C GLY A 66 13.40 -19.95 -6.44
N GLU A 67 12.27 -19.39 -6.02
CA GLU A 67 11.49 -18.41 -6.75
C GLU A 67 12.34 -17.15 -7.04
N VAL A 68 12.21 -16.62 -8.25
CA VAL A 68 12.86 -15.37 -8.66
C VAL A 68 11.79 -14.29 -8.75
N SER A 69 11.97 -13.21 -8.00
CA SER A 69 11.06 -12.05 -7.98
C SER A 69 11.81 -10.78 -8.36
N GLN A 70 11.12 -9.86 -9.05
CA GLN A 70 11.68 -8.58 -9.47
C GLN A 70 11.39 -7.48 -8.44
N TRP A 71 12.39 -6.66 -8.17
CA TRP A 71 12.35 -5.61 -7.15
C TRP A 71 12.86 -4.26 -7.71
N PRO A 72 12.49 -3.14 -7.07
CA PRO A 72 12.99 -1.82 -7.45
C PRO A 72 14.51 -1.74 -7.45
N SER A 73 15.07 -0.80 -8.22
CA SER A 73 16.51 -0.53 -8.27
C SER A 73 17.00 0.19 -7.01
N LEU A 74 17.05 -0.53 -5.89
CA LEU A 74 17.57 -0.07 -4.60
C LEU A 74 18.84 -0.85 -4.22
N SER A 75 19.49 -0.41 -3.15
CA SER A 75 20.65 -1.12 -2.61
C SER A 75 20.27 -2.54 -2.18
N ALA A 76 21.23 -3.47 -2.24
CA ALA A 76 20.96 -4.85 -1.86
C ALA A 76 20.49 -5.01 -0.40
N PRO A 77 21.02 -4.27 0.59
CA PRO A 77 20.47 -4.25 1.94
C PRO A 77 19.02 -3.78 2.01
N ASP A 78 18.65 -2.72 1.28
CA ASP A 78 17.27 -2.22 1.26
C ASP A 78 16.31 -3.24 0.64
N ILE A 79 16.72 -3.92 -0.43
CA ILE A 79 15.95 -5.00 -1.04
C ILE A 79 15.81 -6.19 -0.09
N ALA A 80 16.87 -6.58 0.61
CA ALA A 80 16.80 -7.66 1.61
C ALA A 80 15.80 -7.33 2.74
N ALA A 81 15.83 -6.09 3.25
CA ALA A 81 14.91 -5.62 4.28
C ALA A 81 13.45 -5.59 3.78
N ARG A 82 13.22 -5.04 2.58
CA ARG A 82 11.89 -5.02 1.96
C ARG A 82 11.36 -6.43 1.66
N TYR A 83 12.23 -7.34 1.22
CA TYR A 83 11.86 -8.72 0.98
C TYR A 83 11.46 -9.44 2.28
N ALA A 84 12.20 -9.22 3.36
CA ALA A 84 11.86 -9.76 4.67
C ALA A 84 10.51 -9.23 5.17
N ALA A 85 10.26 -7.92 5.06
CA ALA A 85 8.96 -7.34 5.38
C ALA A 85 7.83 -7.91 4.51
N HIS A 86 8.09 -8.11 3.22
CA HIS A 86 7.12 -8.69 2.29
C HIS A 86 6.73 -10.12 2.65
N ARG A 87 7.73 -10.97 2.99
CA ARG A 87 7.50 -12.33 3.49
C ARG A 87 6.79 -12.34 4.84
N ALA A 88 7.12 -11.43 5.75
CA ALA A 88 6.47 -11.32 7.05
C ALA A 88 4.99 -10.88 6.95
N ALA A 89 4.64 -10.10 5.95
CA ALA A 89 3.28 -9.64 5.68
C ALA A 89 2.49 -10.57 4.74
N GLU A 90 3.00 -11.76 4.42
CA GLU A 90 2.23 -12.77 3.70
C GLU A 90 0.95 -13.11 4.45
N GLY A 91 -0.19 -13.08 3.76
CA GLY A 91 -1.49 -13.36 4.35
C GLY A 91 -2.10 -12.24 5.21
N ARG A 92 -1.46 -11.07 5.37
CA ARG A 92 -2.07 -9.91 6.05
C ARG A 92 -3.36 -9.46 5.35
N PHE A 93 -3.33 -9.46 4.02
CA PHE A 93 -4.47 -9.15 3.16
C PHE A 93 -4.80 -10.35 2.26
N PRO A 94 -6.09 -10.56 1.93
CA PRO A 94 -6.49 -11.44 0.83
C PRO A 94 -5.79 -11.07 -0.49
N ASP A 95 -5.48 -12.05 -1.34
CA ASP A 95 -4.68 -11.85 -2.56
C ASP A 95 -5.26 -10.78 -3.51
N ASP A 96 -6.59 -10.75 -3.65
CA ASP A 96 -7.32 -9.78 -4.47
C ASP A 96 -7.14 -8.34 -3.95
N VAL A 97 -7.22 -8.15 -2.63
CA VAL A 97 -7.04 -6.84 -1.99
C VAL A 97 -5.57 -6.43 -1.97
N ARG A 98 -4.66 -7.38 -1.68
CA ARG A 98 -3.21 -7.15 -1.70
C ARG A 98 -2.75 -6.65 -3.07
N GLN A 99 -3.25 -7.25 -4.14
CA GLN A 99 -2.93 -6.83 -5.51
C GLN A 99 -3.31 -5.36 -5.76
N VAL A 100 -4.47 -4.91 -5.26
CA VAL A 100 -4.89 -3.50 -5.39
C VAL A 100 -4.00 -2.58 -4.59
N LEU A 101 -3.67 -2.93 -3.35
CA LEU A 101 -2.76 -2.16 -2.50
C LEU A 101 -1.38 -2.02 -3.16
N GLU A 102 -0.80 -3.12 -3.64
CA GLU A 102 0.50 -3.11 -4.31
C GLU A 102 0.49 -2.29 -5.61
N GLN A 103 -0.58 -2.37 -6.40
CA GLN A 103 -0.77 -1.53 -7.60
C GLN A 103 -0.94 -0.04 -7.27
N ALA A 104 -1.55 0.28 -6.12
CA ALA A 104 -1.66 1.64 -5.60
C ALA A 104 -0.33 2.16 -5.00
N GLY A 105 0.72 1.32 -4.95
CA GLY A 105 2.04 1.68 -4.45
C GLY A 105 2.26 1.39 -2.95
N TRP A 106 1.37 0.62 -2.33
CA TRP A 106 1.62 0.05 -1.01
C TRP A 106 2.66 -1.07 -1.08
N TYR A 107 3.46 -1.20 -0.03
CA TYR A 107 4.30 -2.35 0.21
C TYR A 107 4.51 -2.49 1.72
N PRO A 108 4.73 -3.71 2.25
CA PRO A 108 5.01 -3.91 3.66
C PRO A 108 6.22 -3.08 4.13
N GLY A 109 6.04 -2.32 5.21
CA GLY A 109 7.05 -1.37 5.71
C GLY A 109 7.12 -0.04 4.95
N ARG A 110 6.13 0.27 4.11
CA ARG A 110 5.93 1.61 3.55
C ARG A 110 5.80 2.64 4.67
N ASP A 111 6.44 3.78 4.47
CA ASP A 111 6.49 4.87 5.42
C ASP A 111 6.43 6.20 4.66
N VAL A 112 5.33 6.93 4.85
CA VAL A 112 5.11 8.26 4.27
C VAL A 112 5.01 9.35 5.33
N ARG A 113 5.60 9.15 6.52
CA ARG A 113 5.59 10.10 7.65
C ARG A 113 5.87 11.54 7.27
N ALA A 114 6.89 11.77 6.45
CA ALA A 114 7.25 13.12 6.02
C ALA A 114 6.15 13.81 5.19
N ALA A 115 5.42 13.05 4.36
CA ALA A 115 4.29 13.57 3.59
C ALA A 115 3.08 13.84 4.50
N VAL A 116 2.85 12.97 5.48
CA VAL A 116 1.79 13.14 6.50
C VAL A 116 2.07 14.39 7.35
N ASP A 117 3.30 14.59 7.84
CA ASP A 117 3.69 15.77 8.63
C ASP A 117 3.48 17.08 7.84
N HIS A 118 3.82 17.07 6.55
CA HIS A 118 3.59 18.20 5.67
C HIS A 118 2.09 18.48 5.48
N TRP A 119 1.28 17.43 5.31
CA TRP A 119 -0.16 17.53 5.14
C TRP A 119 -0.86 18.04 6.41
N LEU A 120 -0.51 17.51 7.59
CA LEU A 120 -1.00 18.00 8.88
C LEU A 120 -0.66 19.47 9.07
N SER A 121 0.57 19.88 8.72
CA SER A 121 0.98 21.29 8.80
C SER A 121 0.22 22.17 7.81
N ARG A 122 -0.08 21.66 6.61
CA ARG A 122 -0.80 22.37 5.56
C ARG A 122 -2.26 22.64 5.94
N PHE A 123 -2.91 21.66 6.57
CA PHE A 123 -4.35 21.70 6.92
C PHE A 123 -4.59 21.92 8.41
N ALA A 124 -3.64 22.52 9.11
CA ALA A 124 -3.71 22.73 10.56
C ALA A 124 -4.94 23.57 10.98
N ALA A 125 -5.42 24.47 10.12
CA ALA A 125 -6.60 25.28 10.42
C ALA A 125 -7.91 24.48 10.29
N GLU A 126 -8.01 23.64 9.26
CA GLU A 126 -9.19 22.79 9.01
C GLU A 126 -9.32 21.68 10.06
N LEU A 127 -8.17 21.14 10.50
CA LEU A 127 -8.05 20.07 11.51
C LEU A 127 -8.08 20.59 12.96
N ASP A 128 -8.19 21.90 13.18
CA ASP A 128 -8.15 22.48 14.53
C ASP A 128 -9.23 21.87 15.44
N GLY A 129 -8.83 21.40 16.63
CA GLY A 129 -9.72 20.71 17.57
C GLY A 129 -10.03 19.25 17.25
N LEU A 130 -9.42 18.65 16.21
CA LEU A 130 -9.43 17.20 16.00
C LEU A 130 -8.08 16.60 16.41
N ASP A 131 -8.08 15.85 17.50
CA ASP A 131 -6.88 15.14 17.96
C ASP A 131 -6.61 13.95 17.04
N CYS A 132 -5.37 13.83 16.55
CA CYS A 132 -4.96 12.68 15.73
C CYS A 132 -4.53 11.51 16.65
N PRO A 133 -5.35 10.45 16.79
CA PRO A 133 -4.98 9.32 17.64
C PRO A 133 -3.82 8.52 17.03
N PRO A 134 -3.08 7.74 17.84
CA PRO A 134 -1.99 6.90 17.34
C PRO A 134 -2.42 5.92 16.23
N THR A 135 -3.66 5.44 16.28
CA THR A 135 -4.28 4.57 15.27
C THR A 135 -4.41 5.29 13.92
N ALA A 136 -4.93 6.51 13.92
CA ALA A 136 -4.99 7.37 12.73
C ALA A 136 -3.61 7.66 12.17
N ARG A 137 -2.67 8.03 13.05
CA ARG A 137 -1.30 8.33 12.64
C ARG A 137 -0.63 7.14 11.97
N ALA A 138 -0.77 5.94 12.54
CA ALA A 138 -0.23 4.72 11.97
C ALA A 138 -0.86 4.39 10.60
N ALA A 139 -2.18 4.54 10.47
CA ALA A 139 -2.88 4.33 9.20
C ALA A 139 -2.39 5.30 8.11
N LEU A 140 -2.24 6.59 8.43
CA LEU A 140 -1.74 7.61 7.51
C LEU A 140 -0.28 7.35 7.11
N ASP A 141 0.58 7.00 8.08
CA ASP A 141 2.00 6.75 7.84
C ASP A 141 2.23 5.53 6.93
N GLU A 142 1.38 4.51 7.01
CA GLU A 142 1.49 3.31 6.18
C GLU A 142 0.74 3.44 4.83
N PHE A 143 -0.52 3.88 4.86
CA PHE A 143 -1.45 3.85 3.73
C PHE A 143 -1.71 5.22 3.10
N GLY A 144 -1.10 6.28 3.62
CA GLY A 144 -1.38 7.62 3.14
C GLY A 144 -0.93 7.85 1.70
N GLY A 145 -1.75 8.58 0.93
CA GLY A 145 -1.54 8.85 -0.49
C GLY A 145 -1.92 7.69 -1.43
N LEU A 146 -2.48 6.60 -0.92
CA LEU A 146 -3.00 5.52 -1.75
C LEU A 146 -4.34 5.90 -2.38
N ARG A 147 -4.53 5.51 -3.64
CA ARG A 147 -5.79 5.59 -4.37
C ARG A 147 -6.27 4.17 -4.65
N LEU A 148 -7.36 3.79 -4.00
CA LEU A 148 -7.83 2.41 -3.91
C LEU A 148 -9.11 2.26 -4.74
N PRO A 149 -9.03 1.73 -5.97
CA PRO A 149 -10.22 1.44 -6.75
C PRO A 149 -11.04 0.36 -6.05
N GLN A 150 -12.36 0.57 -5.99
CA GLN A 150 -13.29 -0.46 -5.57
C GLN A 150 -13.62 -1.36 -6.77
N PHE A 151 -13.60 -2.68 -6.56
CA PHE A 151 -13.95 -3.64 -7.60
C PHE A 151 -15.42 -3.55 -8.00
N GLY A 152 -16.31 -3.34 -7.03
CA GLY A 152 -17.72 -3.04 -7.24
C GLY A 152 -18.65 -3.88 -6.36
N LEU A 153 -19.88 -3.41 -6.18
CA LEU A 153 -20.89 -4.12 -5.39
C LEU A 153 -21.16 -5.54 -5.95
N TYR A 154 -21.38 -6.48 -5.04
CA TYR A 154 -22.07 -7.72 -5.37
C TYR A 154 -23.49 -7.36 -5.80
N ASP A 155 -23.83 -7.67 -7.05
CA ASP A 155 -25.14 -7.40 -7.61
C ASP A 155 -25.95 -8.70 -7.64
N ASP A 156 -26.91 -8.80 -6.74
CA ASP A 156 -27.83 -9.95 -6.63
C ASP A 156 -28.63 -10.18 -7.93
N SER A 157 -28.82 -9.15 -8.77
CA SER A 157 -29.55 -9.27 -10.03
C SER A 157 -28.72 -9.86 -11.17
N THR A 158 -27.38 -9.72 -11.12
CA THR A 158 -26.44 -10.33 -12.08
C THR A 158 -25.71 -11.55 -11.53
N GLY A 159 -25.86 -11.84 -10.23
CA GLY A 159 -25.29 -13.01 -9.57
C GLY A 159 -23.76 -12.97 -9.50
N GLY A 160 -23.16 -11.77 -9.46
CA GLY A 160 -21.72 -11.59 -9.51
C GLY A 160 -21.25 -10.20 -9.06
N VAL A 161 -19.92 -10.06 -8.97
CA VAL A 161 -19.26 -8.79 -8.67
C VAL A 161 -19.24 -7.94 -9.95
N ASN A 162 -19.78 -6.72 -9.89
CA ASN A 162 -19.75 -5.81 -11.03
C ASN A 162 -18.37 -5.15 -11.15
N LEU A 163 -17.43 -5.87 -11.76
CA LEU A 163 -16.04 -5.43 -11.92
C LEU A 163 -15.96 -4.09 -12.67
N GLY A 164 -15.43 -3.06 -11.99
CA GLY A 164 -15.22 -1.72 -12.53
C GLY A 164 -16.36 -0.73 -12.25
N GLY A 165 -17.38 -1.14 -11.49
CA GLY A 165 -18.46 -0.28 -11.01
C GLY A 165 -18.35 -0.07 -9.50
N GLY A 166 -17.53 0.88 -9.08
CA GLY A 166 -17.35 1.20 -7.67
C GLY A 166 -16.69 2.56 -7.47
N PHE A 167 -16.70 3.07 -6.24
CA PHE A 167 -16.18 4.39 -5.93
C PHE A 167 -14.77 4.30 -5.34
N THR A 168 -13.84 5.05 -5.91
CA THR A 168 -12.44 5.00 -5.46
C THR A 168 -12.31 5.65 -4.08
N SER A 169 -11.60 4.98 -3.18
CA SER A 169 -11.18 5.57 -1.89
C SER A 169 -9.80 6.20 -2.00
N HIS A 170 -9.60 7.33 -1.33
CA HIS A 170 -8.33 8.05 -1.32
C HIS A 170 -7.90 8.27 0.12
N LEU A 171 -6.70 7.80 0.48
CA LEU A 171 -6.18 7.94 1.84
C LEU A 171 -5.30 9.18 1.92
N HIS A 172 -5.53 10.05 2.91
CA HIS A 172 -4.71 11.24 3.10
C HIS A 172 -3.25 10.87 3.39
N PRO A 173 -2.26 11.64 2.91
CA PRO A 173 -2.39 12.90 2.17
C PRO A 173 -2.76 12.69 0.70
N THR A 174 -3.82 13.36 0.25
CA THR A 174 -4.26 13.36 -1.17
C THR A 174 -3.99 14.72 -1.80
N GLN A 175 -4.15 14.85 -3.13
CA GLN A 175 -4.05 16.16 -3.79
C GLN A 175 -5.23 17.11 -3.46
N GLY A 176 -6.32 16.56 -2.92
CA GLY A 176 -7.51 17.31 -2.53
C GLY A 176 -7.35 18.05 -1.20
N GLY A 177 -8.45 18.69 -0.77
CA GLY A 177 -8.57 19.22 0.59
C GLY A 177 -8.90 18.14 1.62
N VAL A 178 -8.89 18.53 2.89
CA VAL A 178 -9.50 17.77 3.98
C VAL A 178 -10.84 18.42 4.33
N THR A 179 -11.86 17.60 4.54
CA THR A 179 -13.12 18.02 5.16
C THR A 179 -13.05 17.66 6.65
N THR A 180 -13.84 18.31 7.50
CA THR A 180 -13.87 17.98 8.94
C THR A 180 -15.25 18.13 9.56
N GLU A 181 -16.24 18.62 8.81
CA GLU A 181 -17.58 18.89 9.34
C GLU A 181 -18.28 17.59 9.75
N ALA A 182 -18.24 16.56 8.89
CA ALA A 182 -18.83 15.27 9.19
C ALA A 182 -18.18 14.63 10.42
N ALA A 183 -16.84 14.63 10.50
CA ALA A 183 -16.12 14.16 11.69
C ALA A 183 -16.57 14.86 12.99
N ARG A 184 -16.86 16.16 12.95
CA ARG A 184 -17.33 16.92 14.13
C ARG A 184 -18.75 16.55 14.52
N VAL A 185 -19.66 16.44 13.54
CA VAL A 185 -21.05 16.02 13.76
C VAL A 185 -21.08 14.62 14.36
N PHE A 186 -20.34 13.68 13.76
CA PHE A 186 -20.23 12.31 14.27
C PHE A 186 -19.74 12.24 15.72
N ALA A 187 -18.71 13.03 16.04
CA ALA A 187 -18.18 13.09 17.39
C ALA A 187 -19.18 13.64 18.41
N GLU A 188 -20.04 14.58 18.02
CA GLU A 188 -21.11 15.11 18.87
C GLU A 188 -22.27 14.11 19.02
N GLU A 189 -22.68 13.46 17.94
CA GLU A 189 -23.83 12.53 17.94
C GLU A 189 -23.54 11.24 18.71
N HIS A 190 -22.34 10.69 18.58
CA HIS A 190 -21.95 9.43 19.20
C HIS A 190 -21.08 9.57 20.46
N ASP A 191 -20.75 10.80 20.89
CA ASP A 191 -19.75 11.07 21.95
C ASP A 191 -18.41 10.35 21.70
N ASN A 192 -18.02 10.25 20.42
CA ASN A 192 -16.85 9.50 19.98
C ASN A 192 -15.95 10.33 19.04
N PRO A 193 -14.84 10.91 19.55
CA PRO A 193 -13.91 11.66 18.73
C PRO A 193 -13.27 10.81 17.62
N VAL A 194 -13.30 11.33 16.40
CA VAL A 194 -12.73 10.69 15.21
C VAL A 194 -11.80 11.63 14.45
N PHE A 195 -10.86 11.06 13.69
CA PHE A 195 -9.91 11.80 12.88
C PHE A 195 -10.01 11.40 11.39
N PRO A 196 -10.03 12.36 10.45
CA PRO A 196 -10.13 12.07 9.02
C PRO A 196 -8.83 11.45 8.49
N ILE A 197 -8.96 10.30 7.83
CA ILE A 197 -7.85 9.56 7.22
C ILE A 197 -7.99 9.41 5.69
N GLY A 198 -9.14 9.79 5.11
CA GLY A 198 -9.33 9.74 3.67
C GLY A 198 -10.73 10.16 3.23
N ASN A 199 -11.00 10.00 1.94
CA ASN A 199 -12.28 10.31 1.31
C ASN A 199 -12.71 9.16 0.39
N ASN A 200 -13.99 9.11 0.05
CA ASN A 200 -14.52 8.20 -0.97
C ASN A 200 -15.17 9.00 -2.13
N GLU A 201 -15.12 8.49 -3.35
CA GLU A 201 -15.75 9.12 -4.53
C GLU A 201 -17.29 8.97 -4.56
N ASP A 202 -17.87 8.17 -3.68
CA ASP A 202 -19.33 8.01 -3.49
C ASP A 202 -19.89 9.23 -2.76
N GLY A 203 -20.11 10.31 -3.50
CA GLY A 203 -20.57 11.57 -2.94
C GLY A 203 -19.52 12.26 -2.04
N PRO A 204 -19.90 13.33 -1.32
CA PRO A 204 -19.04 13.86 -0.26
C PRO A 204 -19.02 12.85 0.89
N ALA A 205 -18.04 11.95 0.89
CA ALA A 205 -17.85 10.96 1.94
C ALA A 205 -16.44 11.02 2.51
N GLU A 206 -16.36 10.95 3.83
CA GLU A 206 -15.15 11.05 4.62
C GLU A 206 -14.87 9.73 5.32
N ILE A 207 -13.63 9.26 5.26
CA ILE A 207 -13.18 8.07 5.96
C ILE A 207 -12.48 8.55 7.22
N VAL A 208 -13.01 8.17 8.38
CA VAL A 208 -12.51 8.57 9.69
C VAL A 208 -12.12 7.36 10.52
N VAL A 209 -11.29 7.57 11.53
CA VAL A 209 -10.91 6.54 12.50
C VAL A 209 -10.97 7.10 13.91
N ASP A 210 -11.42 6.29 14.86
CA ASP A 210 -11.45 6.65 16.27
C ASP A 210 -10.17 6.25 17.03
N ALA A 211 -10.16 6.54 18.34
CA ALA A 211 -9.04 6.22 19.21
C ALA A 211 -8.78 4.71 19.38
N ASP A 212 -9.82 3.87 19.25
CA ASP A 212 -9.72 2.41 19.33
C ASP A 212 -9.28 1.77 18.01
N GLY A 213 -9.30 2.54 16.91
CA GLY A 213 -8.90 2.10 15.58
C GLY A 213 -10.07 1.65 14.70
N ARG A 214 -11.31 1.78 15.19
CA ARG A 214 -12.52 1.53 14.39
C ARG A 214 -12.61 2.56 13.28
N VAL A 215 -12.92 2.11 12.07
CA VAL A 215 -12.96 2.94 10.88
C VAL A 215 -14.39 3.09 10.39
N PHE A 216 -14.74 4.32 10.01
CA PHE A 216 -16.07 4.69 9.55
C PHE A 216 -15.99 5.44 8.22
N MET A 217 -17.05 5.34 7.43
CA MET A 217 -17.28 6.19 6.27
C MET A 217 -18.49 7.07 6.56
N LEU A 218 -18.23 8.35 6.80
CA LEU A 218 -19.25 9.36 7.02
C LEU A 218 -19.76 9.82 5.67
N HIS A 219 -20.98 9.45 5.32
CA HIS A 219 -21.53 9.65 3.98
C HIS A 219 -22.85 10.42 4.08
N TRP A 220 -23.14 11.26 3.08
CA TRP A 220 -24.31 12.16 3.12
C TRP A 220 -25.66 11.47 3.32
N ALA A 221 -25.75 10.17 3.00
CA ALA A 221 -26.96 9.38 3.19
C ALA A 221 -27.03 8.72 4.59
N ASP A 222 -25.89 8.30 5.13
CA ASP A 222 -25.77 7.63 6.42
C ASP A 222 -24.28 7.45 6.79
N ASP A 223 -24.00 7.13 8.05
CA ASP A 223 -22.65 6.82 8.52
C ASP A 223 -22.46 5.30 8.60
N PHE A 224 -21.41 4.81 7.93
CA PHE A 224 -21.18 3.38 7.78
C PHE A 224 -19.96 2.90 8.57
N TYR A 225 -20.09 1.74 9.21
CA TYR A 225 -18.97 1.08 9.87
C TYR A 225 -18.16 0.25 8.87
N LEU A 226 -16.91 0.66 8.62
CA LEU A 226 -16.01 -0.02 7.68
C LEU A 226 -15.28 -1.20 8.32
N GLY A 227 -15.05 -1.17 9.63
CA GLY A 227 -14.44 -2.30 10.33
C GLY A 227 -13.69 -1.91 11.61
N PRO A 228 -13.24 -2.92 12.38
CA PRO A 228 -12.61 -2.73 13.67
C PRO A 228 -11.17 -2.20 13.60
N ASP A 229 -10.57 -2.23 12.41
CA ASP A 229 -9.21 -1.78 12.15
C ASP A 229 -9.05 -1.34 10.68
N ILE A 230 -7.93 -0.67 10.40
CA ILE A 230 -7.60 -0.20 9.05
C ILE A 230 -7.49 -1.35 8.03
N ASP A 231 -7.00 -2.52 8.43
CA ASP A 231 -6.82 -3.65 7.51
C ASP A 231 -8.17 -4.17 7.02
N THR A 232 -9.13 -4.34 7.94
CA THR A 232 -10.50 -4.75 7.64
C THR A 232 -11.23 -3.69 6.82
N ALA A 233 -11.04 -2.41 7.15
CA ALA A 233 -11.61 -1.31 6.40
C ALA A 233 -11.10 -1.30 4.94
N LEU A 234 -9.80 -1.49 4.72
CA LEU A 234 -9.22 -1.56 3.37
C LEU A 234 -9.80 -2.74 2.55
N VAL A 235 -10.01 -3.90 3.18
CA VAL A 235 -10.67 -5.05 2.54
C VAL A 235 -12.09 -4.67 2.09
N ASN A 236 -12.86 -4.03 2.97
CA ASN A 236 -14.24 -3.64 2.68
C ASN A 236 -14.33 -2.51 1.65
N LEU A 237 -13.43 -1.53 1.68
CA LEU A 237 -13.36 -0.44 0.70
C LEU A 237 -13.03 -0.98 -0.70
N VAL A 238 -12.05 -1.87 -0.82
CA VAL A 238 -11.64 -2.46 -2.11
C VAL A 238 -12.70 -3.38 -2.67
N ARG A 239 -13.30 -4.25 -1.84
CA ARG A 239 -14.33 -5.19 -2.31
C ARG A 239 -15.68 -4.51 -2.54
N GLY A 240 -16.00 -3.48 -1.76
CA GLY A 240 -17.34 -2.91 -1.70
C GLY A 240 -18.36 -3.90 -1.14
N GLY A 241 -19.63 -3.53 -1.19
CA GLY A 241 -20.74 -4.34 -0.68
C GLY A 241 -21.51 -3.63 0.43
N ARG A 242 -22.40 -4.36 1.10
CA ARG A 242 -23.21 -3.81 2.19
C ARG A 242 -22.38 -3.66 3.46
N LEU A 243 -22.39 -2.45 4.01
CA LEU A 243 -21.77 -2.12 5.29
C LEU A 243 -22.86 -1.99 6.37
N PRO A 244 -22.57 -2.35 7.64
CA PRO A 244 -23.40 -1.97 8.78
C PRO A 244 -23.45 -0.44 8.95
N GLU A 245 -24.55 0.05 9.50
CA GLU A 245 -24.67 1.46 9.90
C GLU A 245 -23.89 1.68 11.21
N ALA A 246 -23.37 2.89 11.44
CA ALA A 246 -22.65 3.23 12.66
C ALA A 246 -23.58 3.18 13.90
N ASP A 247 -24.86 3.49 13.71
CA ASP A 247 -25.93 3.38 14.70
C ASP A 247 -26.19 1.94 15.18
N ASP A 248 -25.78 0.92 14.42
CA ASP A 248 -25.91 -0.48 14.82
C ASP A 248 -24.87 -0.90 15.89
N LEU A 249 -23.88 -0.04 16.18
CA LEU A 249 -22.84 -0.33 17.16
C LEU A 249 -23.27 0.02 18.58
N GLU A 250 -22.72 -0.75 19.54
CA GLU A 250 -22.75 -0.35 20.94
C GLU A 250 -21.60 0.65 21.19
N TRP A 251 -21.98 1.86 21.60
CA TRP A 251 -21.10 2.98 21.92
C TRP A 251 -20.77 3.03 23.42
#